data_AF-A0A6F8XV98-F1
#
_entry.id   AF-A0A6F8XV98-F1
#
_cell.length_a   1.000
_cell.length_b   1.000
_cell.length_c   1.000
_cell.angle_alpha   90.00
_cell.angle_beta   90.00
_cell.angle_gamma   90.00
#
_symmetry.space_group_name_H-M   'P 1'
#
loop_
_entity.id
_entity.type
_entity.pdbx_description
1 polymer ?
#
loop_
_entity_poly.entity_id
_entity_poly.type
_entity_poly.pdbx_seq_one_letter_code
_entity_poly.pdbx_strand_id
1 'polypeptide(L)'
;MRKILLVLFAALAGAMACSTARGEEFDTKEKPRITVFLDSDSTREQRDAVEAAIRAQVGFDTVEYESPEEAYAQYKSLMEDDPAFDASVRPEKMPHSFRFTTTDLEAMPFR
;
A
#
# COMPACT_ATOMS: atom_id res chain seq x y z
N MET A 1 -56.15 3.98 11.48
CA MET A 1 -54.86 3.50 12.03
C MET A 1 -53.75 4.04 11.12
N ARG A 2 -53.25 5.26 11.38
CA ARG A 2 -51.90 5.62 11.93
C ARG A 2 -50.74 5.08 11.05
N LYS A 3 -49.91 5.85 10.33
CA LYS A 3 -49.51 7.30 10.31
C LYS A 3 -48.95 7.63 8.89
N ILE A 4 -49.41 8.67 8.18
CA ILE A 4 -48.86 10.07 8.09
C ILE A 4 -47.42 10.08 7.54
N LEU A 5 -47.19 10.39 6.26
CA LEU A 5 -46.95 11.72 5.66
C LEU A 5 -45.69 12.42 6.22
N LEU A 6 -44.70 12.66 5.37
CA LEU A 6 -44.11 13.99 5.15
C LEU A 6 -43.26 13.97 3.87
N VAL A 7 -43.93 14.30 2.77
CA VAL A 7 -43.31 14.99 1.65
C VAL A 7 -42.95 16.40 2.16
N LEU A 8 -41.69 16.80 2.07
CA LEU A 8 -41.30 18.20 2.10
C LEU A 8 -40.56 18.47 0.79
N PHE A 9 -41.34 18.93 -0.18
CA PHE A 9 -40.91 19.57 -1.41
C PHE A 9 -40.71 21.05 -1.13
N ALA A 10 -39.54 21.59 -1.47
CA ALA A 10 -39.29 22.97 -1.96
C ALA A 10 -37.79 23.30 -1.77
N ALA A 11 -37.08 23.99 -2.65
CA ALA A 11 -37.26 24.38 -4.03
C ALA A 11 -35.88 24.94 -4.47
N LEU A 12 -35.52 24.67 -5.72
CA LEU A 12 -34.57 25.37 -6.60
C LEU A 12 -33.80 26.61 -6.03
N ALA A 13 -32.48 26.45 -5.89
CA ALA A 13 -31.44 27.44 -6.21
C ALA A 13 -30.18 26.60 -6.53
N GLY A 14 -29.63 26.55 -7.74
CA GLY A 14 -29.23 27.69 -8.55
C GLY A 14 -27.71 27.90 -8.34
N ALA A 15 -26.93 27.55 -9.36
CA ALA A 15 -25.49 27.80 -9.54
C ALA A 15 -24.48 26.81 -8.94
N MET A 16 -23.80 26.10 -9.85
CA MET A 16 -22.34 26.14 -9.98
C MET A 16 -21.52 25.73 -8.75
N ALA A 17 -21.31 24.42 -8.60
CA ALA A 17 -20.10 23.89 -7.99
C ALA A 17 -19.68 22.64 -8.76
N CYS A 18 -19.10 22.88 -9.95
CA CYS A 18 -18.11 21.95 -10.46
C CYS A 18 -16.98 21.90 -9.43
N SER A 19 -16.45 20.70 -9.18
CA SER A 19 -15.24 20.44 -8.39
C SER A 19 -15.33 20.69 -6.89
N THR A 20 -15.81 19.68 -6.17
CA THR A 20 -15.04 19.16 -5.03
C THR A 20 -15.07 17.64 -5.10
N ALA A 21 -14.19 17.07 -5.93
CA ALA A 21 -13.54 15.83 -5.53
C ALA A 21 -12.86 16.19 -4.21
N ARG A 22 -13.55 15.93 -3.10
CA ARG A 22 -13.01 16.06 -1.76
C ARG A 22 -11.89 15.04 -1.73
N GLY A 23 -10.66 15.52 -2.00
CA GLY A 23 -9.46 14.75 -1.75
C GLY A 23 -9.62 14.25 -0.32
N GLU A 24 -9.69 12.93 -0.18
CA GLU A 24 -9.57 12.33 1.13
C GLU A 24 -8.21 12.78 1.63
N GLU A 25 -8.25 13.68 2.62
CA GLU A 25 -7.07 14.14 3.32
C GLU A 25 -6.54 12.91 4.04
N PHE A 26 -5.55 12.23 3.42
CA PHE A 26 -4.83 11.14 4.06
C PHE A 26 -4.42 11.65 5.43
N ASP A 27 -4.83 10.94 6.50
CA ASP A 27 -4.47 11.32 7.87
C ASP A 27 -2.93 11.34 7.95
N THR A 28 -2.38 12.56 7.94
CA THR A 28 -0.94 12.82 7.80
C THR A 28 -0.14 12.40 9.02
N LYS A 29 -0.79 11.78 10.02
CA LYS A 29 -0.11 11.21 11.19
C LYS A 29 0.56 9.88 10.91
N GLU A 30 0.06 9.10 9.96
CA GLU A 30 0.70 7.82 9.61
C GLU A 30 1.79 8.02 8.56
N LYS A 31 3.02 7.60 8.91
CA LYS A 31 4.14 7.61 7.97
C LYS A 31 3.84 6.63 6.83
N PRO A 32 4.02 7.02 5.56
CA PRO A 32 3.82 6.12 4.43
C PRO A 32 4.74 4.90 4.57
N ARG A 33 4.17 3.71 4.40
CA ARG A 33 4.92 2.46 4.28
C ARG A 33 5.24 2.22 2.81
N ILE A 34 6.52 2.09 2.51
CA ILE A 34 7.05 1.84 1.18
C ILE A 34 7.50 0.39 1.09
N THR A 35 7.19 -0.25 -0.04
CA THR A 35 7.68 -1.59 -0.37
C THR A 35 8.44 -1.51 -1.68
N VAL A 36 9.69 -1.94 -1.67
CA VAL A 36 10.53 -2.10 -2.86
C VAL A 36 10.58 -3.58 -3.17
N PHE A 37 10.06 -3.97 -4.33
CA PHE A 37 10.14 -5.35 -4.82
C PHE A 37 11.37 -5.53 -5.69
N LEU A 38 12.02 -6.68 -5.56
CA LEU A 38 13.13 -7.10 -6.40
C LEU A 38 12.76 -8.43 -7.06
N ASP A 39 13.41 -8.72 -8.19
CA ASP A 39 13.23 -9.98 -8.90
C ASP A 39 13.58 -11.18 -8.02
N SER A 40 12.88 -12.31 -8.17
CA SER A 40 13.06 -13.48 -7.31
C SER A 40 14.42 -14.18 -7.44
N ASP A 41 15.19 -13.86 -8.49
CA ASP A 41 16.55 -14.35 -8.72
C ASP A 41 17.64 -13.34 -8.31
N SER A 42 17.26 -12.24 -7.64
CA SER A 42 18.20 -11.23 -7.14
C SER A 42 19.27 -11.85 -6.24
N THR A 43 20.54 -11.65 -6.59
CA THR A 43 21.69 -12.11 -5.81
C THR A 43 21.79 -11.41 -4.47
N ARG A 44 22.55 -11.98 -3.52
CA ARG A 44 22.80 -11.33 -2.22
C ARG A 44 23.42 -9.95 -2.41
N GLU A 45 24.39 -9.83 -3.30
CA GLU A 45 25.10 -8.58 -3.57
C GLU A 45 24.17 -7.49 -4.09
N GLN A 46 23.21 -7.84 -4.95
CA GLN A 46 22.18 -6.90 -5.42
C GLN A 46 21.25 -6.48 -4.30
N ARG A 47 20.80 -7.42 -3.45
CA ARG A 47 19.94 -7.10 -2.30
C ARG A 47 20.64 -6.19 -1.31
N ASP A 48 21.90 -6.49 -0.99
CA ASP A 48 22.72 -5.69 -0.07
C ASP A 48 22.95 -4.27 -0.63
N ALA A 49 23.14 -4.13 -1.95
CA ALA A 49 23.28 -2.82 -2.60
C ALA A 49 21.98 -1.99 -2.53
N VAL A 50 20.82 -2.62 -2.72
CA VAL A 50 19.51 -1.97 -2.57
C VAL A 50 19.28 -1.55 -1.12
N GLU A 51 19.54 -2.43 -0.16
CA GLU A 51 19.42 -2.11 1.26
C GLU A 51 20.31 -0.90 1.65
N ALA A 52 21.56 -0.88 1.19
CA ALA A 52 22.47 0.23 1.42
C ALA A 52 21.94 1.54 0.82
N ALA A 53 21.36 1.50 -0.39
CA ALA A 53 20.79 2.67 -1.04
C ALA A 53 19.56 3.22 -0.29
N ILE A 54 18.71 2.34 0.26
CA ILE A 54 17.58 2.72 1.12
C ILE A 54 18.09 3.37 2.42
N ARG A 55 19.07 2.74 3.08
CA ARG A 55 19.65 3.22 4.34
C ARG A 55 20.48 4.50 4.21
N ALA A 56 20.86 4.88 2.99
CA ALA A 56 21.56 6.13 2.73
C ALA A 56 20.61 7.35 2.70
N GLN A 57 19.29 7.14 2.67
CA GLN A 57 18.31 8.23 2.63
C GLN A 57 18.14 8.91 4.00
N VAL A 58 17.71 10.16 4.01
CA VAL A 58 17.34 10.86 5.25
C VAL A 58 15.89 10.49 5.60
N GLY A 59 15.62 10.32 6.90
CA GLY A 59 14.23 10.22 7.39
C GLY A 59 13.56 8.86 7.23
N PHE A 60 14.31 7.75 7.09
CA PHE A 60 13.75 6.40 7.23
C PHE A 60 13.79 5.93 8.69
N ASP A 61 12.88 5.05 9.09
CA ASP A 61 12.87 4.45 10.43
C ASP A 61 13.56 3.07 10.42
N THR A 62 12.83 2.04 9.97
CA THR A 62 13.28 0.65 9.93
C THR A 62 13.25 0.13 8.50
N VAL A 63 14.22 -0.72 8.15
CA VAL A 63 14.25 -1.45 6.88
C VAL A 63 14.12 -2.92 7.22
N GLU A 64 13.04 -3.53 6.75
CA GLU A 64 12.69 -4.93 6.93
C GLU A 64 12.83 -5.63 5.59
N TYR A 65 13.66 -6.67 5.55
CA TYR A 65 13.76 -7.53 4.38
C TYR A 65 12.77 -8.69 4.51
N GLU A 66 12.09 -9.01 3.43
CA GLU A 66 11.25 -10.20 3.28
C GLU A 66 11.77 -11.06 2.13
N SER A 67 12.03 -12.33 2.45
CA SER A 67 12.40 -13.36 1.47
C SER A 67 11.19 -13.88 0.68
N PRO A 68 11.38 -14.49 -0.50
CA PRO A 68 10.32 -15.15 -1.26
C PRO A 68 9.57 -16.19 -0.44
N GLU A 69 10.26 -16.92 0.44
CA GLU A 69 9.67 -17.92 1.33
C GLU A 69 8.75 -17.29 2.37
N GLU A 70 9.17 -16.19 3.00
CA GLU A 70 8.36 -15.43 3.97
C GLU A 70 7.16 -14.79 3.27
N ALA A 71 7.37 -14.18 2.10
CA ALA A 71 6.31 -13.60 1.28
C ALA A 71 5.26 -14.65 0.90
N TYR A 72 5.69 -15.86 0.53
CA TYR A 72 4.79 -16.97 0.25
C TYR A 72 4.01 -17.45 1.47
N ALA A 73 4.67 -17.54 2.63
CA ALA A 73 4.01 -17.91 3.88
C ALA A 73 2.91 -16.91 4.25
N GLN A 74 3.21 -15.61 4.15
CA GLN A 74 2.25 -14.52 4.36
C GLN A 74 1.11 -14.58 3.35
N TYR A 75 1.41 -14.78 2.06
CA TYR A 75 0.41 -14.91 1.01
C TYR A 75 -0.57 -16.05 1.28
N LYS A 76 -0.06 -17.23 1.64
CA LYS A 76 -0.93 -18.37 2.01
C LYS A 76 -1.82 -18.06 3.21
N SER A 77 -1.28 -17.40 4.23
CA SER A 77 -2.07 -17.01 5.40
C SER A 77 -3.17 -16.02 5.04
N LEU A 78 -2.91 -15.07 4.14
CA LEU A 78 -3.90 -14.08 3.71
C LEU A 78 -5.00 -14.67 2.82
N MET A 79 -4.72 -15.77 2.13
CA MET A 79 -5.63 -16.40 1.18
C MET A 79 -6.26 -17.69 1.70
N GLU A 80 -6.07 -18.03 2.97
CA GLU A 80 -6.55 -19.29 3.57
C GLU A 80 -8.07 -19.49 3.39
N ASP A 81 -8.83 -18.40 3.50
CA ASP A 81 -10.28 -18.39 3.36
C ASP A 81 -10.77 -17.97 1.96
N ASP A 82 -9.86 -17.75 1.00
CA ASP A 82 -10.22 -17.30 -0.34
C ASP A 82 -10.50 -18.50 -1.25
N PRO A 83 -11.76 -18.73 -1.69
CA PRO A 83 -12.09 -19.81 -2.62
C PRO A 83 -11.45 -19.63 -4.01
N ALA A 84 -10.95 -18.44 -4.33
CA ALA A 84 -10.19 -18.15 -5.55
C ALA A 84 -8.67 -18.31 -5.36
N PHE A 85 -8.21 -18.82 -4.21
CA PHE A 85 -6.79 -19.05 -3.97
C PHE A 85 -6.18 -19.89 -5.09
N ASP A 86 -5.23 -19.28 -5.79
CA ASP A 86 -4.49 -19.96 -6.82
C ASP A 86 -3.33 -20.75 -6.20
N ALA A 87 -3.58 -22.04 -5.98
CA ALA A 87 -2.55 -22.98 -5.55
C ALA A 87 -1.42 -23.14 -6.59
N SER A 88 -1.46 -22.48 -7.75
CA SER A 88 -0.37 -22.43 -8.74
C SER A 88 0.74 -21.43 -8.37
N VAL A 89 0.49 -20.50 -7.44
CA VAL A 89 1.54 -19.61 -6.92
C VAL A 89 2.59 -20.45 -6.19
N ARG A 90 3.86 -20.25 -6.56
CA ARG A 90 5.02 -20.98 -6.01
C ARG A 90 5.93 -20.00 -5.26
N PRO A 91 6.59 -20.43 -4.16
CA PRO A 91 7.50 -19.56 -3.41
C PRO A 91 8.57 -18.90 -4.29
N GLU A 92 9.11 -19.63 -5.26
CA GLU A 92 10.19 -19.18 -6.14
C GLU A 92 9.75 -18.11 -7.14
N LYS A 93 8.44 -17.86 -7.23
CA LYS A 93 7.83 -16.77 -8.01
C LYS A 93 7.48 -15.55 -7.16
N MET A 94 7.63 -15.65 -5.83
CA MET A 94 7.47 -14.51 -4.96
C MET A 94 8.70 -13.60 -5.04
N PRO A 95 8.51 -12.27 -5.06
CA PRO A 95 9.62 -11.34 -5.08
C PRO A 95 10.35 -11.32 -3.73
N HIS A 96 11.62 -10.94 -3.77
CA HIS A 96 12.26 -10.35 -2.60
C HIS A 96 11.63 -8.97 -2.34
N SER A 97 11.53 -8.54 -1.08
CA SER A 97 11.12 -7.15 -0.83
C SER A 97 11.82 -6.50 0.35
N PHE A 98 11.93 -5.18 0.31
CA PHE A 98 12.25 -4.35 1.47
C PHE A 98 11.04 -3.49 1.82
N ARG A 99 10.68 -3.47 3.09
CA ARG A 99 9.63 -2.61 3.64
C ARG A 99 10.23 -1.62 4.62
N PHE A 100 9.80 -0.37 4.51
CA PHE A 100 10.26 0.70 5.39
C PHE A 100 9.26 1.83 5.45
N THR A 101 9.36 2.65 6.48
CA THR A 101 8.62 3.91 6.61
C THR A 101 9.56 5.09 6.39
N THR A 102 9.00 6.19 5.90
CA THR A 102 9.73 7.46 5.76
C THR A 102 8.91 8.63 6.26
N THR A 103 9.60 9.66 6.75
CA THR A 103 9.02 10.98 7.00
C THR A 103 9.14 11.92 5.81
N ASP A 104 9.87 11.53 4.77
CA ASP A 104 10.18 12.36 3.60
C ASP A 104 10.12 11.52 2.31
N LEU A 105 8.91 11.41 1.76
CA LEU A 105 8.67 10.67 0.52
C LEU A 105 9.30 11.38 -0.70
N GLU A 106 9.39 12.71 -0.67
CA GLU A 106 9.91 13.51 -1.78
C GLU A 106 11.43 13.37 -1.93
N ALA A 107 12.15 13.06 -0.84
CA ALA A 107 13.58 12.82 -0.85
C ALA A 107 14.00 11.47 -1.47
N MET A 108 13.06 10.60 -1.87
CA MET A 108 13.40 9.27 -2.37
C MET A 108 13.84 9.25 -3.82
N PRO A 109 14.95 8.55 -4.16
CA PRO A 109 15.52 8.56 -5.50
C PRO A 109 14.84 7.61 -6.50
N PHE A 110 13.79 6.87 -6.09
CA PHE A 110 13.19 5.77 -6.88
C PHE A 110 11.82 6.10 -7.46
N ARG A 111 11.56 7.39 -7.75
CA ARG A 111 10.28 7.86 -8.27
C ARG A 111 10.17 7.71 -9.79
#